data_AF-A0A415ZZW5-F1
#
_entry.id   AF-A0A415ZZW5-F1
#
_cell.length_a   1.000
_cell.length_b   1.000
_cell.length_c   1.000
_cell.angle_alpha   90.00
_cell.angle_beta   90.00
_cell.angle_gamma   90.00
#
_symmetry.space_group_name_H-M   'P 1'
#
loop_
_entity.id
_entity.type
_entity.pdbx_description
1 polymer ?
#
loop_
_entity_poly.entity_id
_entity_poly.type
_entity_poly.pdbx_seq_one_letter_code
_entity_poly.pdbx_strand_id
1 'polypeptide(L)'
;MGIFVNSDNSAFQVALNSEIYIDKTGLLTYTNKVMNTLQGYICNSRPRRFGKSITADMLTAYYSKGCDSGNMFSGLEISQSPDFKEHLNRYDVIHWDIQWCIGAAGGADRVVSYITEKTIEELRKYYSEVIPSDPCSLPEALSFICNATKNKFVLIIDEWDVLIRDMAANSKIQDEYISFLRGLFKGTEPTKYIQLAYLTGILPIKKEKTQSALNNFDEFTMLSAGRLSPYIGFTEAEVKELSERYQVEFDKVKAWYDGYVLRNCQVYNPKAVVSVMLDGEFKSYWSETASYEAIVPLINMDYDGLKTAIIEMLSGVEVKVDTSTFGNDISNIQSKDDVLTYMIHLGYLGYDQTKKMAFVPNEEIRQELTRAVESKRWNEMLLFQQESERLLDATLDLDEKVVASQIGKIHDEYVSVIQYHNENSLSSVLAIAYLSSMQYYFKPVWELPTGRGFADFVFIPKPEYKNDYPALVIELKWNQNAQTALQQIKEKNYPESILNYMGNILLVGINYDKVSKEHTCRIEAYGKN
;
A
#
# COMPACT_ATOMS: atom_id res chain seq x y z
N MET A 1 -9.10 -33.30 -12.95
CA MET A 1 -8.16 -32.19 -13.22
C MET A 1 -7.10 -32.20 -12.13
N GLY A 2 -5.94 -31.62 -12.41
CA GLY A 2 -4.87 -31.49 -11.42
C GLY A 2 -5.18 -30.38 -10.42
N ILE A 3 -4.60 -30.49 -9.23
CA ILE A 3 -4.58 -29.44 -8.23
C ILE A 3 -3.65 -28.32 -8.69
N PHE A 4 -2.50 -28.67 -9.28
CA PHE A 4 -1.47 -27.71 -9.71
C PHE A 4 -1.38 -27.60 -11.23
N VAL A 5 -1.50 -28.72 -11.94
CA VAL A 5 -1.32 -28.78 -13.40
C VAL A 5 -2.68 -28.77 -14.09
N ASN A 6 -2.91 -27.73 -14.87
CA ASN A 6 -4.15 -27.51 -15.62
C ASN A 6 -5.38 -27.61 -14.72
N SER A 7 -5.37 -26.84 -13.63
CA SER A 7 -6.52 -26.64 -12.74
C SER A 7 -7.70 -26.00 -13.50
N ASP A 8 -8.89 -26.11 -12.92
CA ASP A 8 -10.09 -25.57 -13.53
C ASP A 8 -10.22 -24.05 -13.37
N ASN A 9 -11.28 -23.48 -13.92
CA ASN A 9 -11.56 -22.05 -13.87
C ASN A 9 -12.54 -21.68 -12.74
N SER A 10 -12.83 -22.60 -11.81
CA SER A 10 -13.84 -22.38 -10.77
C SER A 10 -13.48 -21.25 -9.81
N ALA A 11 -12.19 -21.12 -9.44
CA ALA A 11 -11.71 -20.06 -8.55
C ALA A 11 -11.97 -18.66 -9.13
N PHE A 12 -11.67 -18.45 -10.43
CA PHE A 12 -11.97 -17.19 -11.08
C PHE A 12 -13.47 -16.98 -11.30
N GLN A 13 -14.24 -18.05 -11.55
CA GLN A 13 -15.70 -17.96 -11.61
C GLN A 13 -16.32 -17.47 -10.30
N VAL A 14 -15.75 -17.83 -9.14
CA VAL A 14 -16.19 -17.29 -7.83
C VAL A 14 -15.99 -15.77 -7.77
N ALA A 15 -14.87 -15.24 -8.29
CA ALA A 15 -14.65 -13.80 -8.38
C ALA A 15 -15.68 -13.12 -9.28
N LEU A 16 -16.00 -13.70 -10.45
CA LEU A 16 -17.01 -13.16 -11.36
C LEU A 16 -18.44 -13.23 -10.82
N ASN A 17 -18.72 -14.19 -9.94
CA ASN A 17 -20.02 -14.33 -9.27
C ASN A 17 -20.18 -13.34 -8.10
N SER A 18 -19.13 -12.60 -7.74
CA SER A 18 -19.19 -11.61 -6.67
C SER A 18 -20.07 -10.43 -7.06
N GLU A 19 -20.80 -9.88 -6.09
CA GLU A 19 -21.70 -8.73 -6.30
C GLU A 19 -20.96 -7.51 -6.87
N ILE A 20 -19.72 -7.30 -6.42
CA ILE A 20 -18.82 -6.30 -7.00
C ILE A 20 -17.61 -7.02 -7.59
N TYR A 21 -17.52 -6.97 -8.92
CA TYR A 21 -16.35 -7.34 -9.69
C TYR A 21 -15.96 -6.17 -10.59
N ILE A 22 -14.69 -5.77 -10.54
CA ILE A 22 -14.10 -4.79 -11.46
C ILE A 22 -13.19 -5.53 -12.41
N ASP A 23 -13.44 -5.36 -13.70
CA ASP A 23 -12.70 -6.02 -14.75
C ASP A 23 -11.26 -5.51 -14.84
N LYS A 24 -10.29 -6.41 -14.62
CA LYS A 24 -8.85 -6.16 -14.75
C LYS A 24 -8.21 -7.02 -15.84
N THR A 25 -9.01 -7.59 -16.73
CA THR A 25 -8.54 -8.48 -17.80
C THR A 25 -7.68 -7.78 -18.83
N GLY A 26 -7.67 -6.44 -18.90
CA GLY A 26 -6.68 -5.67 -19.67
C GLY A 26 -5.22 -6.00 -19.31
N LEU A 27 -4.95 -6.52 -18.11
CA LEU A 27 -3.62 -7.05 -17.73
C LEU A 27 -3.18 -8.19 -18.66
N LEU A 28 -4.12 -9.00 -19.17
CA LEU A 28 -3.83 -10.12 -20.08
C LEU A 28 -3.26 -9.65 -21.41
N THR A 29 -3.65 -8.47 -21.89
CA THR A 29 -3.05 -7.85 -23.09
C THR A 29 -1.56 -7.63 -22.91
N TYR A 30 -1.14 -7.24 -21.70
CA TYR A 30 0.29 -7.11 -21.39
C TYR A 30 0.99 -8.47 -21.32
N THR A 31 0.41 -9.44 -20.60
CA THR A 31 1.04 -10.76 -20.45
C THR A 31 1.11 -11.51 -21.78
N ASN A 32 0.09 -11.42 -22.65
CA ASN A 32 0.14 -11.95 -24.03
C ASN A 32 1.29 -11.34 -24.82
N LYS A 33 1.46 -10.02 -24.75
CA LYS A 33 2.51 -9.30 -25.48
C LYS A 33 3.93 -9.74 -25.08
N VAL A 34 4.17 -10.05 -23.80
CA VAL A 34 5.52 -10.42 -23.32
C VAL A 34 5.74 -11.92 -23.21
N MET A 35 4.68 -12.71 -23.39
CA MET A 35 4.76 -14.15 -23.45
C MET A 35 5.75 -14.60 -24.54
N ASN A 36 6.55 -15.63 -24.27
CA ASN A 36 7.65 -16.11 -25.11
C ASN A 36 8.81 -15.11 -25.34
N THR A 37 8.93 -14.07 -24.53
CA THR A 37 10.04 -13.10 -24.61
C THR A 37 10.88 -13.12 -23.33
N LEU A 38 12.00 -12.40 -23.33
CA LEU A 38 12.80 -12.20 -22.11
C LEU A 38 12.03 -11.44 -21.02
N GLN A 39 10.98 -10.69 -21.37
CA GLN A 39 10.09 -9.99 -20.45
C GLN A 39 8.93 -10.87 -19.96
N GLY A 40 8.87 -12.14 -20.36
CA GLY A 40 7.85 -13.11 -19.94
C GLY A 40 8.00 -13.60 -18.50
N TYR A 41 8.92 -13.03 -17.72
CA TYR A 41 9.13 -13.33 -16.31
C TYR A 41 8.71 -12.10 -15.50
N ILE A 42 7.54 -12.17 -14.87
CA ILE A 42 6.88 -11.03 -14.21
C ILE A 42 6.78 -11.31 -12.72
N CYS A 43 7.23 -10.36 -11.88
CA CYS A 43 6.96 -10.37 -10.45
C CYS A 43 6.14 -9.14 -10.09
N ASN A 44 4.85 -9.32 -9.78
CA ASN A 44 3.94 -8.26 -9.38
C ASN A 44 3.70 -8.30 -7.87
N SER A 45 4.43 -7.46 -7.14
CA SER A 45 4.41 -7.40 -5.68
C SER A 45 3.52 -6.27 -5.20
N ARG A 46 2.52 -6.60 -4.39
CA ARG A 46 1.53 -5.65 -3.88
C ARG A 46 0.97 -6.05 -2.52
N PRO A 47 0.45 -5.08 -1.72
CA PRO A 47 -0.01 -5.34 -0.38
C PRO A 47 -1.12 -6.39 -0.30
N ARG A 48 -1.40 -6.85 0.93
CA ARG A 48 -2.57 -7.72 1.17
C ARG A 48 -3.84 -7.02 0.69
N ARG A 49 -4.80 -7.81 0.19
CA ARG A 49 -6.14 -7.35 -0.23
C ARG A 49 -6.19 -6.48 -1.50
N PHE A 50 -5.09 -6.37 -2.23
CA PHE A 50 -5.00 -5.78 -3.57
C PHE A 50 -5.25 -6.81 -4.69
N GLY A 51 -6.09 -7.83 -4.47
CA GLY A 51 -6.54 -8.74 -5.53
C GLY A 51 -5.47 -9.66 -6.15
N LYS A 52 -4.40 -10.01 -5.41
CA LYS A 52 -3.32 -10.91 -5.88
C LYS A 52 -3.85 -12.24 -6.42
N SER A 53 -4.53 -13.01 -5.58
CA SER A 53 -5.07 -14.34 -5.93
C SER A 53 -6.08 -14.27 -7.05
N ILE A 54 -6.97 -13.25 -7.08
CA ILE A 54 -7.92 -13.06 -8.19
C ILE A 54 -7.19 -12.93 -9.53
N THR A 55 -6.05 -12.22 -9.57
CA THR A 55 -5.23 -12.12 -10.79
C THR A 55 -4.56 -13.46 -11.15
N ALA A 56 -4.06 -14.21 -10.17
CA ALA A 56 -3.48 -15.53 -10.41
C ALA A 56 -4.53 -16.53 -10.95
N ASP A 57 -5.73 -16.51 -10.38
CA ASP A 57 -6.88 -17.32 -10.83
C ASP A 57 -7.35 -16.91 -12.23
N MET A 58 -7.41 -15.61 -12.51
CA MET A 58 -7.72 -15.08 -13.84
C MET A 58 -6.72 -15.55 -14.90
N LEU A 59 -5.41 -15.45 -14.62
CA LEU A 59 -4.35 -15.93 -15.52
C LEU A 59 -4.47 -17.44 -15.75
N THR A 60 -4.76 -18.21 -14.69
CA THR A 60 -4.97 -19.66 -14.75
C THR A 60 -6.16 -20.00 -15.65
N ALA A 61 -7.31 -19.38 -15.40
CA ALA A 61 -8.54 -19.58 -16.16
C ALA A 61 -8.39 -19.17 -17.63
N TYR A 62 -7.59 -18.14 -17.92
CA TYR A 62 -7.37 -17.66 -19.28
C TYR A 62 -6.43 -18.56 -20.08
N TYR A 63 -5.29 -18.96 -19.50
CA TYR A 63 -4.26 -19.68 -20.26
C TYR A 63 -4.44 -21.21 -20.26
N SER A 64 -5.04 -21.79 -19.22
CA SER A 64 -5.03 -23.24 -19.04
C SER A 64 -5.85 -23.96 -20.10
N LYS A 65 -5.23 -24.93 -20.77
CA LYS A 65 -5.93 -25.86 -21.67
C LYS A 65 -6.81 -26.89 -20.94
N GLY A 66 -6.77 -26.92 -19.61
CA GLY A 66 -7.56 -27.84 -18.80
C GLY A 66 -9.05 -27.49 -18.74
N CYS A 67 -9.42 -26.24 -19.05
CA CYS A 67 -10.79 -25.73 -18.96
C CYS A 67 -11.22 -25.02 -20.24
N ASP A 68 -12.53 -24.77 -20.35
CA ASP A 68 -13.12 -23.87 -21.35
C ASP A 68 -13.62 -22.61 -20.65
N SER A 69 -12.97 -21.49 -20.95
CA SER A 69 -13.26 -20.18 -20.38
C SER A 69 -13.78 -19.19 -21.43
N GLY A 70 -14.18 -19.65 -22.62
CA GLY A 70 -14.62 -18.76 -23.70
C GLY A 70 -15.79 -17.86 -23.31
N ASN A 71 -16.84 -18.43 -22.72
CA ASN A 71 -17.99 -17.66 -22.26
C ASN A 71 -17.62 -16.71 -21.12
N MET A 72 -16.76 -17.17 -20.20
CA MET A 72 -16.31 -16.42 -19.03
C MET A 72 -15.63 -15.09 -19.41
N PHE A 73 -14.77 -15.10 -20.43
CA PHE A 73 -14.06 -13.90 -20.87
C PHE A 73 -14.77 -13.11 -21.97
N SER A 74 -15.83 -13.65 -22.59
CA SER A 74 -16.49 -13.04 -23.76
C SER A 74 -17.06 -11.64 -23.54
N GLY A 75 -17.43 -11.32 -22.29
CA GLY A 75 -17.94 -10.00 -21.90
C GLY A 75 -16.92 -9.08 -21.24
N LEU A 76 -15.66 -9.50 -21.11
CA LEU A 76 -14.60 -8.77 -20.41
C LEU A 76 -13.70 -8.02 -21.40
N GLU A 77 -12.95 -7.03 -20.93
CA GLU A 77 -12.07 -6.14 -21.71
C GLU A 77 -11.14 -6.92 -22.65
N ILE A 78 -10.54 -8.00 -22.17
CA ILE A 78 -9.61 -8.83 -22.97
C ILE A 78 -10.24 -9.41 -24.24
N SER A 79 -11.57 -9.61 -24.28
CA SER A 79 -12.26 -10.12 -25.48
C SER A 79 -12.11 -9.21 -26.70
N GLN A 80 -11.79 -7.93 -26.47
CA GLN A 80 -11.56 -6.93 -27.52
C GLN A 80 -10.14 -7.00 -28.10
N SER A 81 -9.23 -7.73 -27.46
CA SER A 81 -7.85 -7.88 -27.95
C SER A 81 -7.79 -8.76 -29.20
N PRO A 82 -7.02 -8.40 -30.23
CA PRO A 82 -6.91 -9.19 -31.47
C PRO A 82 -6.32 -10.59 -31.24
N ASP A 83 -5.49 -10.76 -30.21
CA ASP A 83 -4.83 -12.02 -29.84
C ASP A 83 -5.62 -12.85 -28.81
N PHE A 84 -6.83 -12.41 -28.42
CA PHE A 84 -7.64 -13.06 -27.38
C PHE A 84 -7.79 -14.57 -27.61
N LYS A 85 -8.25 -14.98 -28.80
CA LYS A 85 -8.47 -16.40 -29.14
C LYS A 85 -7.18 -17.18 -29.43
N GLU A 86 -6.06 -16.48 -29.64
CA GLU A 86 -4.76 -17.11 -29.85
C GLU A 86 -4.24 -17.73 -28.55
N HIS A 87 -4.49 -17.08 -27.42
CA HIS A 87 -3.94 -17.50 -26.12
C HIS A 87 -4.95 -18.20 -25.22
N LEU A 88 -6.24 -17.93 -25.38
CA LEU A 88 -7.31 -18.51 -24.56
C LEU A 88 -7.27 -20.06 -24.57
N ASN A 89 -7.10 -20.63 -23.39
CA ASN A 89 -7.08 -22.06 -23.09
C ASN A 89 -6.12 -22.88 -23.96
N ARG A 90 -4.91 -22.38 -24.25
CA ARG A 90 -3.92 -23.04 -25.13
C ARG A 90 -2.71 -23.67 -24.43
N TYR A 91 -2.46 -23.37 -23.16
CA TYR A 91 -1.18 -23.68 -22.52
C TYR A 91 -1.32 -24.68 -21.38
N ASP A 92 -0.23 -25.41 -21.10
CA ASP A 92 -0.07 -26.10 -19.83
C ASP A 92 0.23 -25.08 -18.74
N VAL A 93 -0.68 -24.96 -17.78
CA VAL A 93 -0.53 -24.05 -16.64
C VAL A 93 -0.15 -24.85 -15.41
N ILE A 94 0.84 -24.36 -14.67
CA ILE A 94 1.16 -24.81 -13.30
C ILE A 94 0.90 -23.64 -12.37
N HIS A 95 -0.02 -23.80 -11.43
CA HIS A 95 -0.38 -22.79 -10.45
C HIS A 95 -0.10 -23.30 -9.03
N TRP A 96 0.71 -22.56 -8.26
CA TRP A 96 0.95 -22.82 -6.85
C TRP A 96 0.49 -21.65 -5.97
N ASP A 97 -0.42 -21.93 -5.03
CA ASP A 97 -0.66 -21.09 -3.85
C ASP A 97 0.27 -21.59 -2.72
N ILE A 98 1.37 -20.87 -2.49
CA ILE A 98 2.38 -21.29 -1.52
C ILE A 98 1.84 -21.23 -0.09
N GLN A 99 0.95 -20.29 0.23
CA GLN A 99 0.33 -20.19 1.55
C GLN A 99 -0.51 -21.44 1.85
N TRP A 100 -1.31 -21.90 0.90
CA TRP A 100 -2.06 -23.15 1.02
C TRP A 100 -1.14 -24.37 1.12
N CYS A 101 -0.06 -24.39 0.34
CA CYS A 101 0.89 -25.50 0.31
C CYS A 101 1.61 -25.72 1.65
N ILE A 102 1.82 -24.69 2.47
CA ILE A 102 2.38 -24.84 3.83
C ILE A 102 1.54 -25.81 4.67
N GLY A 103 0.22 -25.63 4.65
CA GLY A 103 -0.71 -26.50 5.39
C GLY A 103 -0.76 -27.91 4.79
N ALA A 104 -0.86 -28.01 3.46
CA ALA A 104 -0.97 -29.28 2.75
C ALA A 104 0.30 -30.15 2.85
N ALA A 105 1.48 -29.53 2.86
CA ALA A 105 2.77 -30.19 3.10
C ALA A 105 2.96 -30.59 4.58
N GLY A 106 2.14 -30.05 5.48
CA GLY A 106 2.24 -30.23 6.93
C GLY A 106 3.42 -29.49 7.55
N GLY A 107 3.83 -28.35 6.98
CA GLY A 107 4.93 -27.54 7.49
C GLY A 107 5.71 -26.82 6.37
N ALA A 108 6.28 -25.67 6.72
CA ALA A 108 7.04 -24.83 5.79
C ALA A 108 8.31 -25.52 5.23
N ASP A 109 8.93 -26.40 6.02
CA ASP A 109 10.13 -27.16 5.66
C ASP A 109 9.89 -28.25 4.61
N ARG A 110 8.63 -28.61 4.35
CA ARG A 110 8.25 -29.66 3.39
C ARG A 110 7.58 -29.12 2.13
N VAL A 111 7.46 -27.79 1.99
CA VAL A 111 6.76 -27.19 0.86
C VAL A 111 7.45 -27.52 -0.47
N VAL A 112 8.78 -27.39 -0.53
CA VAL A 112 9.56 -27.62 -1.77
C VAL A 112 9.42 -29.07 -2.25
N SER A 113 9.56 -30.04 -1.36
CA SER A 113 9.38 -31.47 -1.70
C SER A 113 7.94 -31.74 -2.11
N TYR A 114 6.96 -31.22 -1.37
CA TYR A 114 5.54 -31.40 -1.66
C TYR A 114 5.14 -30.86 -3.04
N ILE A 115 5.45 -29.61 -3.36
CA ILE A 115 5.07 -29.03 -4.67
C ILE A 115 5.81 -29.73 -5.82
N THR A 116 7.05 -30.16 -5.59
CA THR A 116 7.84 -30.90 -6.60
C THR A 116 7.20 -32.26 -6.88
N GLU A 117 7.00 -33.08 -5.85
CA GLU A 117 6.46 -34.42 -5.98
C GLU A 117 5.05 -34.41 -6.58
N LYS A 118 4.16 -33.54 -6.07
CA LYS A 118 2.78 -33.47 -6.55
C LYS A 118 2.64 -32.91 -7.95
N THR A 119 3.45 -31.92 -8.32
CA THR A 119 3.44 -31.42 -9.69
C THR A 119 3.94 -32.50 -10.66
N ILE A 120 5.01 -33.22 -10.34
CA ILE A 120 5.50 -34.33 -11.18
C ILE A 120 4.48 -35.47 -11.27
N GLU A 121 3.83 -35.84 -10.17
CA GLU A 121 2.75 -36.83 -10.16
C GLU A 121 1.61 -36.45 -11.12
N GLU A 122 1.22 -35.17 -11.17
CA GLU A 122 0.19 -34.69 -12.09
C GLU A 122 0.67 -34.61 -13.53
N LEU A 123 1.89 -34.12 -13.77
CA LEU A 123 2.49 -34.09 -15.11
C LEU A 123 2.59 -35.50 -15.69
N ARG A 124 2.92 -36.52 -14.89
CA ARG A 124 2.94 -37.93 -15.33
C ARG A 124 1.57 -38.44 -15.77
N LYS A 125 0.46 -37.88 -15.28
CA LYS A 125 -0.89 -38.23 -15.76
C LYS A 125 -1.16 -37.69 -17.17
N TYR A 126 -0.58 -36.54 -17.51
CA TYR A 126 -0.71 -35.93 -18.84
C TYR A 126 0.35 -36.41 -19.84
N TYR A 127 1.54 -36.78 -19.35
CA TYR A 127 2.75 -37.06 -20.15
C TYR A 127 3.45 -38.35 -19.69
N SER A 128 2.69 -39.43 -19.48
CA SER A 128 3.15 -40.69 -18.88
C SER A 128 4.33 -41.35 -19.61
N GLU A 129 4.46 -41.14 -20.91
CA GLU A 129 5.52 -41.74 -21.74
C GLU A 129 6.78 -40.88 -21.85
N VAL A 130 6.74 -39.64 -21.35
CA VAL A 130 7.82 -38.66 -21.55
C VAL A 130 8.68 -38.49 -20.32
N ILE A 131 8.07 -38.52 -19.13
CA ILE A 131 8.82 -38.39 -17.87
C ILE A 131 9.39 -39.77 -17.48
N PRO A 132 10.71 -39.90 -17.25
CA PRO A 132 11.30 -41.14 -16.80
C PRO A 132 10.65 -41.68 -15.51
N SER A 133 10.69 -43.01 -15.34
CA SER A 133 10.25 -43.67 -14.11
C SER A 133 11.12 -43.32 -12.91
N ASP A 134 12.41 -43.08 -13.14
CA ASP A 134 13.37 -42.72 -12.10
C ASP A 134 13.04 -41.33 -11.50
N PRO A 135 13.40 -41.10 -10.22
CA PRO A 135 13.24 -39.78 -9.61
C PRO A 135 14.01 -38.72 -10.42
N CYS A 136 13.31 -37.66 -10.79
CA CYS A 136 13.90 -36.47 -11.41
C CYS A 136 13.39 -35.22 -10.70
N SER A 137 14.12 -34.13 -10.87
CA SER A 137 13.70 -32.81 -10.41
C SER A 137 12.58 -32.24 -11.30
N LEU A 138 11.80 -31.30 -10.77
CA LEU A 138 10.76 -30.65 -11.56
C LEU A 138 11.29 -29.95 -12.83
N PRO A 139 12.41 -29.19 -12.80
CA PRO A 139 12.99 -28.61 -14.01
C PRO A 139 13.35 -29.66 -15.08
N GLU A 140 13.85 -30.83 -14.68
CA GLU A 140 14.12 -31.94 -15.60
C GLU A 140 12.84 -32.49 -16.22
N ALA A 141 11.80 -32.73 -15.41
CA ALA A 141 10.50 -33.18 -15.90
C ALA A 141 9.90 -32.21 -16.94
N LEU A 142 9.96 -30.90 -16.68
CA LEU A 142 9.50 -29.87 -17.62
C LEU A 142 10.34 -29.85 -18.90
N SER A 143 11.67 -30.00 -18.79
CA SER A 143 12.56 -30.09 -19.96
C SER A 143 12.28 -31.34 -20.79
N PHE A 144 12.06 -32.52 -20.16
CA PHE A 144 11.68 -33.74 -20.88
C PHE A 144 10.38 -33.55 -21.67
N ILE A 145 9.35 -32.99 -21.03
CA ILE A 145 8.07 -32.71 -21.69
C ILE A 145 8.25 -31.75 -22.87
N CYS A 146 8.95 -30.63 -22.66
CA CYS A 146 9.19 -29.67 -23.71
C CYS A 146 10.00 -30.28 -24.87
N ASN A 147 11.00 -31.11 -24.60
CA ASN A 147 11.82 -31.73 -25.63
C ASN A 147 11.01 -32.69 -26.51
N ALA A 148 10.12 -33.48 -25.91
CA ALA A 148 9.28 -34.45 -26.62
C ALA A 148 8.09 -33.80 -27.34
N THR A 149 7.42 -32.84 -26.70
CA THR A 149 6.12 -32.31 -27.16
C THR A 149 6.22 -30.94 -27.82
N LYS A 150 7.31 -30.20 -27.57
CA LYS A 150 7.47 -28.77 -27.86
C LYS A 150 6.51 -27.86 -27.10
N ASN A 151 5.72 -28.40 -26.16
CA ASN A 151 4.87 -27.60 -25.29
C ASN A 151 5.73 -26.85 -24.27
N LYS A 152 5.36 -25.58 -24.05
CA LYS A 152 5.90 -24.74 -22.98
C LYS A 152 4.83 -24.52 -21.91
N PHE A 153 5.28 -24.13 -20.73
CA PHE A 153 4.46 -23.98 -19.53
C PHE A 153 4.26 -22.52 -19.16
N VAL A 154 3.05 -22.19 -18.72
CA VAL A 154 2.76 -20.96 -17.98
C VAL A 154 2.84 -21.29 -16.49
N LEU A 155 3.77 -20.65 -15.79
CA LEU A 155 4.01 -20.87 -14.36
C LEU A 155 3.44 -19.69 -13.56
N ILE A 156 2.56 -19.96 -12.62
CA ILE A 156 1.92 -18.94 -11.75
C ILE A 156 2.21 -19.31 -10.30
N ILE A 157 2.79 -18.39 -9.55
CA ILE A 157 3.08 -18.57 -8.12
C ILE A 157 2.42 -17.44 -7.33
N ASP A 158 1.40 -17.78 -6.56
CA ASP A 158 0.73 -16.89 -5.61
C ASP A 158 1.36 -17.01 -4.22
N GLU A 159 1.36 -15.90 -3.48
CA GLU A 159 2.05 -15.71 -2.21
C GLU A 159 3.50 -16.24 -2.23
N TRP A 160 4.23 -15.99 -3.33
CA TRP A 160 5.56 -16.55 -3.54
C TRP A 160 6.55 -16.21 -2.41
N ASP A 161 6.40 -15.04 -1.78
CA ASP A 161 7.28 -14.48 -0.76
C ASP A 161 6.98 -14.99 0.66
N VAL A 162 5.92 -15.78 0.87
CA VAL A 162 5.48 -16.13 2.22
C VAL A 162 6.51 -16.91 3.03
N LEU A 163 7.23 -17.83 2.39
CA LEU A 163 8.33 -18.56 3.03
C LEU A 163 9.54 -17.66 3.32
N ILE A 164 9.72 -16.57 2.57
CA ILE A 164 10.79 -15.61 2.83
C ILE A 164 10.39 -14.72 4.01
N ARG A 165 9.16 -14.20 3.98
CA ARG A 165 8.62 -13.26 4.97
C ARG A 165 8.39 -13.92 6.33
N ASP A 166 7.67 -15.04 6.36
CA ASP A 166 7.17 -15.62 7.61
C ASP A 166 8.21 -16.56 8.26
N MET A 167 9.12 -17.14 7.47
CA MET A 167 10.25 -17.96 7.97
C MET A 167 11.57 -17.17 8.01
N ALA A 168 11.52 -15.84 8.22
CA ALA A 168 12.70 -14.97 8.26
C ALA A 168 13.78 -15.38 9.29
N ALA A 169 13.38 -16.09 10.35
CA ALA A 169 14.30 -16.62 11.35
C ALA A 169 14.93 -17.99 10.99
N ASN A 170 14.50 -18.62 9.89
CA ASN A 170 14.96 -19.95 9.47
C ASN A 170 15.60 -19.90 8.07
N SER A 171 16.90 -19.58 8.05
CA SER A 171 17.66 -19.44 6.80
C SER A 171 17.67 -20.73 5.96
N LYS A 172 17.61 -21.90 6.60
CA LYS A 172 17.60 -23.19 5.88
C LYS A 172 16.38 -23.32 4.96
N ILE A 173 15.18 -22.99 5.46
CA ILE A 173 13.95 -23.04 4.66
C ILE A 173 14.00 -22.01 3.53
N GLN A 174 14.47 -20.80 3.82
CA GLN A 174 14.62 -19.76 2.79
C GLN A 174 15.60 -20.18 1.70
N ASP A 175 16.78 -20.68 2.07
CA ASP A 175 17.84 -21.07 1.14
C ASP A 175 17.40 -22.24 0.25
N GLU A 176 16.70 -23.23 0.83
CA GLU A 176 16.12 -24.36 0.09
C GLU A 176 15.10 -23.88 -0.94
N TYR A 177 14.16 -23.02 -0.53
CA TYR A 177 13.13 -22.49 -1.41
C TYR A 177 13.70 -21.57 -2.51
N ILE A 178 14.63 -20.69 -2.17
CA ILE A 178 15.33 -19.85 -3.16
C ILE A 178 16.15 -20.71 -4.13
N SER A 179 16.80 -21.76 -3.66
CA SER A 179 17.54 -22.72 -4.52
C SER A 179 16.59 -23.42 -5.50
N PHE A 180 15.41 -23.85 -5.03
CA PHE A 180 14.35 -24.40 -5.89
C PHE A 180 13.93 -23.42 -6.98
N LEU A 181 13.59 -22.17 -6.61
CA LEU A 181 13.19 -21.14 -7.58
C LEU A 181 14.31 -20.83 -8.60
N ARG A 182 15.56 -20.78 -8.14
CA ARG A 182 16.72 -20.62 -9.04
C ARG A 182 16.84 -21.77 -10.03
N GLY A 183 16.69 -23.01 -9.57
CA GLY A 183 16.71 -24.19 -10.45
C GLY A 183 15.58 -24.19 -11.49
N LEU A 184 14.42 -23.61 -11.15
CA LEU A 184 13.26 -23.53 -12.04
C LEU A 184 13.33 -22.38 -13.05
N PHE A 185 13.94 -21.25 -12.69
CA PHE A 185 13.86 -20.02 -13.51
C PHE A 185 15.19 -19.51 -14.06
N LYS A 186 16.33 -19.82 -13.45
CA LYS A 186 17.64 -19.32 -13.90
C LYS A 186 18.30 -20.25 -14.92
N GLY A 187 18.98 -19.63 -15.89
CA GLY A 187 19.73 -20.31 -16.93
C GLY A 187 19.02 -20.27 -18.29
N THR A 188 19.64 -20.90 -19.29
CA THR A 188 19.11 -20.95 -20.66
C THR A 188 18.12 -22.09 -20.89
N GLU A 189 18.12 -23.12 -20.03
CA GLU A 189 17.19 -24.23 -20.15
C GLU A 189 15.74 -23.83 -19.81
N PRO A 190 15.47 -23.07 -18.72
CA PRO A 190 14.12 -22.57 -18.44
C PRO A 190 13.46 -21.79 -19.57
N THR A 191 14.21 -21.03 -20.37
CA THR A 191 13.64 -20.26 -21.49
C THR A 191 13.12 -21.16 -22.63
N LYS A 192 13.53 -22.43 -22.66
CA LYS A 192 13.04 -23.41 -23.63
C LYS A 192 11.67 -23.94 -23.25
N TYR A 193 11.44 -24.21 -21.96
CA TYR A 193 10.19 -24.82 -21.48
C TYR A 193 9.22 -23.84 -20.81
N ILE A 194 9.64 -22.61 -20.46
CA ILE A 194 8.74 -21.59 -19.90
C ILE A 194 8.22 -20.68 -21.02
N GLN A 195 6.90 -20.55 -21.06
CA GLN A 195 6.15 -19.66 -21.95
C GLN A 195 5.94 -18.29 -21.29
N LEU A 196 5.56 -18.30 -20.02
CA LEU A 196 5.32 -17.14 -19.16
C LEU A 196 5.52 -17.58 -17.71
N ALA A 197 6.12 -16.75 -16.87
CA ALA A 197 6.20 -16.93 -15.43
C ALA A 197 5.63 -15.68 -14.74
N TYR A 198 4.65 -15.86 -13.85
CA TYR A 198 4.01 -14.80 -13.10
C TYR A 198 4.06 -15.10 -11.61
N LEU A 199 4.77 -14.27 -10.86
CA LEU A 199 4.90 -14.35 -9.42
C LEU A 199 4.14 -13.18 -8.80
N THR A 200 3.36 -13.44 -7.76
CA THR A 200 2.74 -12.37 -6.96
C THR A 200 2.84 -12.66 -5.48
N GLY A 201 3.03 -11.60 -4.71
CA GLY A 201 3.37 -11.65 -3.30
C GLY A 201 3.36 -10.24 -2.70
N ILE A 202 3.72 -10.11 -1.44
CA ILE A 202 3.83 -8.78 -0.80
C ILE A 202 5.18 -8.14 -1.13
N LEU A 203 6.26 -8.90 -0.92
CA LEU A 203 7.61 -8.42 -1.10
C LEU A 203 8.14 -8.60 -2.53
N PRO A 204 8.99 -7.67 -3.01
CA PRO A 204 9.77 -7.88 -4.22
C PRO A 204 10.82 -8.96 -4.03
N ILE A 205 11.52 -9.31 -5.11
CA ILE A 205 12.49 -10.40 -5.13
C ILE A 205 13.67 -10.07 -4.21
N LYS A 206 14.03 -11.03 -3.34
CA LYS A 206 15.15 -10.91 -2.40
C LYS A 206 16.45 -10.53 -3.13
N LYS A 207 17.08 -9.44 -2.68
CA LYS A 207 18.39 -8.98 -3.17
C LYS A 207 19.49 -9.58 -2.29
N GLU A 208 20.19 -10.61 -2.76
CA GLU A 208 21.39 -11.09 -2.04
C GLU A 208 22.62 -10.26 -2.42
N LYS A 209 23.60 -10.20 -1.49
CA LYS A 209 24.81 -9.37 -1.58
C LYS A 209 25.67 -9.63 -2.83
N THR A 210 25.52 -10.77 -3.49
CA THR A 210 26.32 -11.15 -4.67
C THR A 210 25.52 -11.24 -5.97
N GLN A 211 24.23 -11.63 -5.93
CA GLN A 211 23.29 -11.59 -7.06
C GLN A 211 21.84 -11.60 -6.56
N SER A 212 20.89 -10.87 -7.18
CA SER A 212 19.47 -11.07 -6.87
C SER A 212 19.03 -12.51 -7.20
N ALA A 213 18.19 -13.07 -6.33
CA ALA A 213 17.84 -14.48 -6.38
C ALA A 213 17.24 -14.90 -7.72
N LEU A 214 16.43 -14.02 -8.32
CA LEU A 214 15.73 -14.19 -9.59
C LEU A 214 15.85 -12.91 -10.44
N ASN A 215 17.08 -12.56 -10.83
CA ASN A 215 17.40 -11.31 -11.54
C ASN A 215 16.85 -11.19 -12.98
N ASN A 216 16.23 -12.25 -13.50
CA ASN A 216 15.62 -12.32 -14.83
C ASN A 216 14.15 -11.89 -14.85
N PHE A 217 13.58 -11.53 -13.70
CA PHE A 217 12.20 -11.07 -13.59
C PHE A 217 12.09 -9.54 -13.68
N ASP A 218 11.09 -9.08 -14.43
CA ASP A 218 10.63 -7.70 -14.37
C ASP A 218 9.78 -7.50 -13.10
N GLU A 219 10.27 -6.66 -12.18
CA GLU A 219 9.61 -6.38 -10.91
C GLU A 219 8.68 -5.17 -11.00
N PHE A 220 7.42 -5.36 -10.62
CA PHE A 220 6.41 -4.32 -10.47
C PHE A 220 6.02 -4.26 -8.99
N THR A 221 6.24 -3.12 -8.34
CA THR A 221 6.09 -2.99 -6.88
C THR A 221 5.36 -1.71 -6.49
N MET A 222 5.01 -1.56 -5.21
CA MET A 222 4.47 -0.29 -4.68
C MET A 222 5.44 0.90 -4.83
N LEU A 223 6.74 0.65 -4.97
CA LEU A 223 7.74 1.70 -5.23
C LEU A 223 7.78 2.10 -6.72
N SER A 224 7.44 1.16 -7.60
CA SER A 224 7.52 1.33 -9.05
C SER A 224 6.60 0.31 -9.74
N ALA A 225 5.32 0.65 -9.84
CA ALA A 225 4.29 -0.19 -10.46
C ALA A 225 4.34 -0.19 -12.00
N GLY A 226 5.06 0.77 -12.58
CA GLY A 226 5.34 0.83 -14.02
C GLY A 226 4.09 0.88 -14.89
N ARG A 227 3.88 -0.19 -15.65
CA ARG A 227 2.73 -0.33 -16.57
C ARG A 227 1.57 -1.13 -15.98
N LEU A 228 1.78 -1.74 -14.80
CA LEU A 228 0.75 -2.51 -14.11
C LEU A 228 -0.07 -1.67 -13.12
N SER A 229 0.24 -0.38 -12.96
CA SER A 229 -0.46 0.52 -12.02
C SER A 229 -1.99 0.42 -12.08
N PRO A 230 -2.66 0.42 -13.26
CA PRO A 230 -4.13 0.35 -13.32
C PRO A 230 -4.73 -0.98 -12.84
N TYR A 231 -3.91 -2.03 -12.72
CA TYR A 231 -4.34 -3.39 -12.39
C TYR A 231 -3.98 -3.82 -10.97
N ILE A 232 -3.27 -2.97 -10.20
CA ILE A 232 -2.86 -3.30 -8.82
C ILE A 232 -4.03 -3.21 -7.84
N GLY A 233 -4.93 -2.24 -8.01
CA GLY A 233 -6.14 -2.05 -7.20
C GLY A 233 -7.24 -1.39 -8.01
N PHE A 234 -8.18 -0.72 -7.34
CA PHE A 234 -9.22 0.05 -8.02
C PHE A 234 -8.73 1.46 -8.34
N THR A 235 -9.06 1.96 -9.52
CA THR A 235 -8.74 3.32 -9.96
C THR A 235 -9.80 4.30 -9.47
N GLU A 236 -9.45 5.59 -9.39
CA GLU A 236 -10.41 6.62 -8.99
C GLU A 236 -11.69 6.62 -9.85
N ALA A 237 -11.57 6.38 -11.15
CA ALA A 237 -12.72 6.31 -12.07
C ALA A 237 -13.65 5.14 -11.71
N GLU A 238 -13.10 3.97 -11.43
CA GLU A 238 -13.87 2.79 -11.03
C GLU A 238 -14.54 2.98 -9.66
N VAL A 239 -13.83 3.59 -8.71
CA VAL A 239 -14.38 3.89 -7.38
C VAL A 239 -15.51 4.90 -7.48
N LYS A 240 -15.37 5.92 -8.33
CA LYS A 240 -16.43 6.90 -8.57
C LYS A 240 -17.69 6.25 -9.15
N GLU A 241 -17.54 5.36 -10.14
CA GLU A 241 -18.68 4.62 -10.69
C GLU A 241 -19.36 3.74 -9.63
N LEU A 242 -18.59 3.07 -8.78
CA LEU A 242 -19.11 2.28 -7.66
C LEU A 242 -19.85 3.16 -6.65
N SER A 243 -19.28 4.30 -6.27
CA SER A 243 -19.93 5.28 -5.38
C SER A 243 -21.29 5.73 -5.91
N GLU A 244 -21.39 6.02 -7.21
CA GLU A 244 -22.66 6.40 -7.85
C GLU A 244 -23.67 5.23 -7.85
N ARG A 245 -23.22 4.01 -8.15
CA ARG A 245 -24.06 2.81 -8.21
C ARG A 245 -24.62 2.41 -6.85
N TYR A 246 -23.80 2.45 -5.81
CA TYR A 246 -24.16 2.04 -4.45
C TYR A 246 -24.63 3.22 -3.57
N GLN A 247 -24.74 4.42 -4.14
CA GLN A 247 -25.19 5.64 -3.45
C GLN A 247 -24.34 6.00 -2.22
N VAL A 248 -23.02 5.77 -2.30
CA VAL A 248 -22.04 6.12 -1.27
C VAL A 248 -21.31 7.40 -1.67
N GLU A 249 -21.19 8.34 -0.74
CA GLU A 249 -20.54 9.64 -0.99
C GLU A 249 -19.06 9.49 -1.39
N PHE A 250 -18.75 9.80 -2.65
CA PHE A 250 -17.41 9.61 -3.23
C PHE A 250 -16.32 10.41 -2.49
N ASP A 251 -16.58 11.67 -2.11
CA ASP A 251 -15.59 12.49 -1.40
C ASP A 251 -15.21 11.90 -0.04
N LYS A 252 -16.17 11.26 0.63
CA LYS A 252 -15.92 10.55 1.89
C LYS A 252 -15.15 9.23 1.66
N VAL A 253 -15.45 8.49 0.59
CA VAL A 253 -14.69 7.29 0.18
C VAL A 253 -13.24 7.68 -0.13
N LYS A 254 -13.05 8.79 -0.84
CA LYS A 254 -11.74 9.35 -1.14
C LYS A 254 -10.96 9.67 0.12
N ALA A 255 -11.55 10.40 1.07
CA ALA A 255 -10.90 10.73 2.33
C ALA A 255 -10.48 9.47 3.15
N TRP A 256 -11.30 8.42 3.12
CA TRP A 256 -11.04 7.20 3.90
C TRP A 256 -10.09 6.20 3.25
N TYR A 257 -10.14 6.07 1.92
CA TYR A 257 -9.52 4.94 1.22
C TYR A 257 -8.62 5.32 0.03
N ASP A 258 -8.57 6.59 -0.39
CA ASP A 258 -7.62 7.08 -1.42
C ASP A 258 -6.27 7.44 -0.82
N GLY A 259 -5.18 7.13 -1.53
CA GLY A 259 -3.87 7.53 -1.03
C GLY A 259 -2.67 6.82 -1.62
N TYR A 260 -2.84 5.81 -2.48
CA TYR A 260 -1.71 5.19 -3.16
C TYR A 260 -1.55 5.76 -4.56
N VAL A 261 -0.50 6.54 -4.77
CA VAL A 261 -0.16 7.11 -6.08
C VAL A 261 0.85 6.18 -6.76
N LEU A 262 0.37 5.36 -7.69
CA LEU A 262 1.22 4.47 -8.46
C LEU A 262 1.48 5.07 -9.84
N ARG A 263 2.63 5.76 -9.97
CA ARG A 263 2.99 6.59 -11.13
C ARG A 263 2.04 7.80 -11.22
N ASN A 264 1.04 7.74 -12.09
CA ASN A 264 0.02 8.80 -12.25
C ASN A 264 -1.39 8.27 -12.00
N CYS A 265 -1.51 7.09 -11.39
CA CYS A 265 -2.78 6.44 -11.10
C CYS A 265 -3.05 6.49 -9.60
N GLN A 266 -4.17 7.07 -9.20
CA GLN A 266 -4.71 6.88 -7.86
C GLN A 266 -5.23 5.45 -7.75
N VAL A 267 -4.79 4.74 -6.71
CA VAL A 267 -5.13 3.34 -6.49
C VAL A 267 -5.71 3.18 -5.09
N TYR A 268 -6.85 2.52 -5.02
CA TYR A 268 -7.61 2.23 -3.82
C TYR A 268 -7.49 0.75 -3.47
N ASN A 269 -7.55 0.42 -2.18
CA ASN A 269 -7.62 -0.96 -1.72
C ASN A 269 -8.98 -1.58 -2.15
N PRO A 270 -9.00 -2.60 -3.01
CA PRO A 270 -10.24 -3.22 -3.48
C PRO A 270 -11.15 -3.74 -2.37
N LYS A 271 -10.60 -4.39 -1.34
CA LYS A 271 -11.41 -4.95 -0.24
C LYS A 271 -12.07 -3.85 0.58
N ALA A 272 -11.35 -2.77 0.88
CA ALA A 272 -11.91 -1.64 1.63
C ALA A 272 -13.04 -0.95 0.85
N VAL A 273 -12.83 -0.71 -0.45
CA VAL A 273 -13.86 -0.14 -1.32
C VAL A 273 -15.07 -1.06 -1.42
N VAL A 274 -14.88 -2.35 -1.71
CA VAL A 274 -16.01 -3.31 -1.78
C VAL A 274 -16.79 -3.33 -0.47
N SER A 275 -16.11 -3.36 0.68
CA SER A 275 -16.82 -3.40 1.96
C SER A 275 -17.61 -2.11 2.24
N VAL A 276 -17.07 -0.91 1.99
CA VAL A 276 -17.85 0.32 2.21
C VAL A 276 -19.04 0.45 1.25
N MET A 277 -18.91 -0.06 0.02
CA MET A 277 -20.02 -0.05 -0.95
C MET A 277 -21.18 -0.96 -0.54
N LEU A 278 -20.87 -2.11 0.07
CA LEU A 278 -21.87 -3.10 0.49
C LEU A 278 -22.45 -2.79 1.88
N ASP A 279 -21.62 -2.37 2.82
CA ASP A 279 -22.03 -2.13 4.21
C ASP A 279 -22.55 -0.71 4.45
N GLY A 280 -22.09 0.27 3.65
CA GLY A 280 -22.35 1.70 3.87
C GLY A 280 -21.63 2.31 5.07
N GLU A 281 -20.72 1.57 5.72
CA GLU A 281 -20.02 1.99 6.93
C GLU A 281 -18.58 2.45 6.63
N PHE A 282 -18.23 3.65 7.09
CA PHE A 282 -16.86 4.16 6.99
C PHE A 282 -16.08 3.74 8.24
N LYS A 283 -15.21 2.74 8.07
CA LYS A 283 -14.36 2.20 9.14
C LYS A 283 -13.07 1.61 8.58
N SER A 284 -12.15 1.25 9.47
CA SER A 284 -10.97 0.46 9.08
C SER A 284 -11.38 -0.96 8.74
N TYR A 285 -11.45 -1.26 7.45
CA TYR A 285 -11.62 -2.61 6.92
C TYR A 285 -10.31 -3.37 6.94
N TRP A 286 -9.16 -2.69 6.93
CA TRP A 286 -7.81 -3.25 7.02
C TRP A 286 -7.61 -4.19 8.23
N SER A 287 -8.34 -3.96 9.34
CA SER A 287 -8.05 -4.52 10.66
C SER A 287 -8.84 -5.73 11.14
N GLU A 288 -9.77 -6.28 10.36
CA GLU A 288 -10.58 -7.44 10.79
C GLU A 288 -9.76 -8.71 11.10
N THR A 289 -8.44 -8.71 10.85
CA THR A 289 -7.49 -9.77 11.23
C THR A 289 -6.12 -9.19 11.61
N ALA A 290 -5.87 -8.88 12.89
CA ALA A 290 -4.53 -8.71 13.49
C ALA A 290 -3.52 -7.81 12.71
N SER A 291 -3.98 -6.74 12.06
CA SER A 291 -3.19 -5.89 11.15
C SER A 291 -2.07 -5.11 11.84
N TYR A 292 -2.39 -4.38 12.90
CA TYR A 292 -1.45 -3.50 13.58
C TYR A 292 -0.34 -4.29 14.30
N GLU A 293 -0.62 -5.50 14.76
CA GLU A 293 0.37 -6.39 15.38
C GLU A 293 1.54 -6.70 14.45
N ALA A 294 1.31 -6.71 13.12
CA ALA A 294 2.35 -6.95 12.13
C ALA A 294 3.35 -5.79 12.04
N ILE A 295 2.94 -4.55 12.33
CA ILE A 295 3.81 -3.37 12.26
C ILE A 295 4.37 -2.94 13.60
N VAL A 296 3.76 -3.36 14.71
CA VAL A 296 4.25 -3.06 16.06
C VAL A 296 5.74 -3.41 16.23
N PRO A 297 6.26 -4.59 15.83
CA PRO A 297 7.68 -4.88 15.92
C PRO A 297 8.56 -3.93 15.11
N LEU A 298 8.07 -3.47 13.94
CA LEU A 298 8.80 -2.60 13.01
C LEU A 298 8.94 -1.18 13.56
N ILE A 299 7.83 -0.57 13.97
CA ILE A 299 7.83 0.81 14.47
C ILE A 299 8.61 0.95 15.79
N ASN A 300 8.78 -0.15 16.52
CA ASN A 300 9.52 -0.21 17.77
C ASN A 300 11.00 -0.56 17.60
N MET A 301 11.50 -0.70 16.37
CA MET A 301 12.93 -0.87 16.15
C MET A 301 13.69 0.40 16.58
N ASP A 302 14.82 0.21 17.23
CA ASP A 302 15.63 1.30 17.80
C ASP A 302 16.57 1.90 16.75
N TYR A 303 15.98 2.49 15.71
CA TYR A 303 16.70 3.24 14.69
C TYR A 303 16.50 4.74 14.87
N ASP A 304 17.62 5.47 14.78
CA ASP A 304 17.63 6.93 14.92
C ASP A 304 16.63 7.59 13.95
N GLY A 305 15.79 8.47 14.50
CA GLY A 305 14.75 9.21 13.76
C GLY A 305 13.54 8.39 13.25
N LEU A 306 13.45 7.07 13.49
CA LEU A 306 12.30 6.26 13.02
C LEU A 306 10.99 6.70 13.67
N LYS A 307 10.97 6.83 15.00
CA LYS A 307 9.76 7.24 15.74
C LYS A 307 9.29 8.63 15.31
N THR A 308 10.24 9.56 15.19
CA THR A 308 9.98 10.93 14.71
C THR A 308 9.36 10.91 13.31
N ALA A 309 9.92 10.13 12.38
CA ALA A 309 9.37 10.00 11.03
C ALA A 309 7.94 9.45 11.02
N ILE A 310 7.63 8.47 11.88
CA ILE A 310 6.27 7.92 11.98
C ILE A 310 5.30 8.98 12.51
N ILE A 311 5.69 9.74 13.53
CA ILE A 311 4.89 10.84 14.11
C ILE A 311 4.65 11.93 13.06
N GLU A 312 5.69 12.35 12.35
CA GLU A 312 5.59 13.33 11.25
C GLU A 312 4.55 12.88 10.20
N MET A 313 4.62 11.62 9.77
CA MET A 313 3.67 11.10 8.78
C MET A 313 2.24 10.92 9.33
N LEU A 314 2.09 10.60 10.62
CA LEU A 314 0.80 10.58 11.31
C LEU A 314 0.16 11.98 11.39
N SER A 315 0.97 13.02 11.48
CA SER A 315 0.55 14.43 11.37
C SER A 315 0.26 14.88 9.94
N GLY A 316 0.57 14.05 8.94
CA GLY A 316 0.32 14.32 7.54
C GLY A 316 1.50 14.88 6.76
N VAL A 317 2.68 15.01 7.40
CA VAL A 317 3.93 15.43 6.76
C VAL A 317 4.50 14.27 5.93
N GLU A 318 5.03 14.56 4.74
CA GLU A 318 5.74 13.55 3.94
C GLU A 318 7.20 13.47 4.39
N VAL A 319 7.76 12.25 4.52
CA VAL A 319 9.13 12.03 5.01
C VAL A 319 10.00 11.42 3.92
N LYS A 320 11.21 11.94 3.75
CA LYS A 320 12.16 11.43 2.76
C LYS A 320 12.65 10.04 3.15
N VAL A 321 12.66 9.12 2.19
CA VAL A 321 13.11 7.73 2.39
C VAL A 321 14.05 7.33 1.26
N ASP A 322 15.22 6.78 1.61
CA ASP A 322 16.07 6.08 0.65
C ASP A 322 15.68 4.60 0.55
N THR A 323 14.92 4.26 -0.50
CA THR A 323 14.44 2.89 -0.69
C THR A 323 15.49 1.95 -1.30
N SER A 324 16.71 2.43 -1.58
CA SER A 324 17.74 1.65 -2.28
C SER A 324 18.47 0.66 -1.36
N THR A 325 18.47 0.90 -0.05
CA THR A 325 19.18 0.09 0.95
C THR A 325 18.44 -1.21 1.29
N PHE A 326 17.12 -1.24 1.13
CA PHE A 326 16.31 -2.39 1.53
C PHE A 326 16.55 -3.59 0.63
N GLY A 327 17.01 -4.68 1.24
CA GLY A 327 17.35 -5.95 0.57
C GLY A 327 16.17 -6.89 0.30
N ASN A 328 14.94 -6.47 0.60
CA ASN A 328 13.72 -7.31 0.56
C ASN A 328 13.80 -8.53 1.49
N ASP A 329 14.43 -8.35 2.66
CA ASP A 329 14.57 -9.35 3.71
C ASP A 329 14.47 -8.68 5.08
N ILE A 330 13.50 -9.11 5.88
CA ILE A 330 13.22 -8.57 7.22
C ILE A 330 14.41 -8.82 8.16
N SER A 331 15.13 -9.93 7.99
CA SER A 331 16.30 -10.26 8.82
C SER A 331 17.49 -9.31 8.59
N ASN A 332 17.45 -8.52 7.51
CA ASN A 332 18.51 -7.59 7.10
C ASN A 332 18.03 -6.13 7.09
N ILE A 333 17.05 -5.77 7.92
CA ILE A 333 16.73 -4.37 8.20
C ILE A 333 17.91 -3.76 8.96
N GLN A 334 18.46 -2.64 8.49
CA GLN A 334 19.65 -2.00 9.05
C GLN A 334 19.44 -0.52 9.38
N SER A 335 18.33 0.08 8.96
CA SER A 335 18.06 1.51 9.10
C SER A 335 16.57 1.83 9.21
N LYS A 336 16.25 3.07 9.59
CA LYS A 336 14.87 3.58 9.51
C LYS A 336 14.31 3.49 8.09
N ASP A 337 15.13 3.70 7.06
CA ASP A 337 14.68 3.74 5.67
C ASP A 337 14.29 2.34 5.18
N ASP A 338 14.98 1.29 5.67
CA ASP A 338 14.60 -0.10 5.42
C ASP A 338 13.24 -0.44 6.05
N VAL A 339 12.99 0.04 7.29
CA VAL A 339 11.71 -0.13 7.97
C VAL A 339 10.59 0.55 7.17
N LEU A 340 10.79 1.82 6.80
CA LEU A 340 9.80 2.59 6.04
C LEU A 340 9.55 1.98 4.66
N THR A 341 10.60 1.52 3.98
CA THR A 341 10.48 0.81 2.69
C THR A 341 9.68 -0.48 2.82
N TYR A 342 9.92 -1.25 3.88
CA TYR A 342 9.13 -2.45 4.14
C TYR A 342 7.66 -2.12 4.41
N MET A 343 7.37 -1.08 5.21
CA MET A 343 6.01 -0.62 5.46
C MET A 343 5.28 -0.13 4.20
N ILE A 344 5.99 0.45 3.23
CA ILE A 344 5.44 0.77 1.90
C ILE A 344 4.99 -0.50 1.17
N HIS A 345 5.82 -1.55 1.14
CA HIS A 345 5.44 -2.82 0.51
C HIS A 345 4.27 -3.52 1.20
N LEU A 346 4.18 -3.39 2.53
CA LEU A 346 3.05 -3.89 3.30
C LEU A 346 1.75 -3.08 3.07
N GLY A 347 1.84 -1.89 2.46
CA GLY A 347 0.72 -0.99 2.23
C GLY A 347 0.39 -0.07 3.40
N TYR A 348 1.18 -0.03 4.47
CA TYR A 348 0.97 0.89 5.59
C TYR A 348 1.49 2.30 5.32
N LEU A 349 2.25 2.50 4.24
CA LEU A 349 2.70 3.80 3.78
C LEU A 349 2.50 3.89 2.26
N GLY A 350 2.13 5.07 1.77
CA GLY A 350 2.25 5.46 0.38
C GLY A 350 3.68 5.94 0.09
N TYR A 351 4.06 5.95 -1.18
CA TYR A 351 5.37 6.43 -1.64
C TYR A 351 5.25 7.24 -2.91
N ASP A 352 5.71 8.48 -2.88
CA ASP A 352 5.88 9.33 -4.05
C ASP A 352 7.26 9.05 -4.68
N GLN A 353 7.26 8.31 -5.79
CA GLN A 353 8.48 7.95 -6.52
C GLN A 353 9.28 9.16 -7.02
N THR A 354 8.60 10.27 -7.35
CA THR A 354 9.23 11.47 -7.90
C THR A 354 9.92 12.27 -6.81
N LYS A 355 9.23 12.50 -5.69
CA LYS A 355 9.77 13.22 -4.54
C LYS A 355 10.67 12.38 -3.64
N LYS A 356 10.58 11.04 -3.75
CA LYS A 356 11.20 10.06 -2.85
C LYS A 356 10.76 10.23 -1.40
N MET A 357 9.45 10.39 -1.22
CA MET A 357 8.83 10.65 0.08
C MET A 357 7.82 9.56 0.41
N ALA A 358 7.80 9.11 1.66
CA ALA A 358 6.78 8.26 2.24
C ALA A 358 5.74 9.08 3.00
N PHE A 359 4.51 8.57 3.07
CA PHE A 359 3.41 9.24 3.77
C PHE A 359 2.34 8.23 4.22
N VAL A 360 1.50 8.61 5.17
CA VAL A 360 0.30 7.83 5.52
C VAL A 360 -0.77 8.05 4.45
N PRO A 361 -1.20 7.00 3.73
CA PRO A 361 -1.98 7.15 2.50
C PRO A 361 -3.38 7.71 2.75
N ASN A 362 -4.09 7.18 3.76
CA ASN A 362 -5.50 7.49 3.98
C ASN A 362 -5.88 7.41 5.47
N GLU A 363 -7.13 7.73 5.80
CA GLU A 363 -7.62 7.73 7.18
C GLU A 363 -7.68 6.33 7.79
N GLU A 364 -8.01 5.30 7.00
CA GLU A 364 -8.02 3.91 7.45
C GLU A 364 -6.63 3.50 8.00
N ILE A 365 -5.57 3.73 7.21
CA ILE A 365 -4.20 3.38 7.61
C ILE A 365 -3.69 4.29 8.73
N ARG A 366 -4.12 5.56 8.79
CA ARG A 366 -3.79 6.46 9.89
C ARG A 366 -4.26 5.90 11.23
N GLN A 367 -5.50 5.40 11.28
CA GLN A 367 -6.04 4.78 12.48
C GLN A 367 -5.27 3.50 12.88
N GLU A 368 -4.86 2.68 11.92
CA GLU A 368 -4.01 1.50 12.20
C GLU A 368 -2.68 1.90 12.84
N LEU A 369 -2.01 2.90 12.27
CA LEU A 369 -0.71 3.36 12.75
C LEU A 369 -0.81 4.02 14.12
N THR A 370 -1.83 4.85 14.34
CA THR A 370 -2.10 5.46 15.66
C THR A 370 -2.28 4.37 16.72
N ARG A 371 -3.13 3.36 16.46
CA ARG A 371 -3.31 2.22 17.37
C ARG A 371 -2.01 1.45 17.63
N ALA A 372 -1.19 1.24 16.60
CA ALA A 372 0.09 0.54 16.74
C ALA A 372 1.04 1.31 17.67
N VAL A 373 1.11 2.64 17.51
CA VAL A 373 1.94 3.54 18.34
C VAL A 373 1.42 3.58 19.79
N GLU A 374 0.10 3.64 20.00
CA GLU A 374 -0.53 3.68 21.34
C GLU A 374 -0.44 2.35 22.10
N SER A 375 -0.42 1.21 21.39
CA SER A 375 -0.45 -0.13 21.98
C SER A 375 0.77 -0.47 22.86
N LYS A 376 1.86 0.28 22.75
CA LYS A 376 3.03 0.17 23.63
C LYS A 376 3.33 1.52 24.27
N ARG A 377 3.91 1.48 25.48
CA ARG A 377 4.35 2.65 26.24
C ARG A 377 5.54 3.34 25.57
N TRP A 378 5.31 4.04 24.46
CA TRP A 378 6.14 5.19 24.10
C TRP A 378 5.81 6.27 25.13
N ASN A 379 6.46 6.25 26.29
CA ASN A 379 6.18 7.21 27.37
C ASN A 379 6.27 8.66 26.85
N GLU A 380 7.19 8.91 25.92
CA GLU A 380 7.34 10.17 25.18
C GLU A 380 6.10 10.51 24.33
N MET A 381 5.51 9.52 23.65
CA MET A 381 4.29 9.73 22.86
C MET A 381 3.07 9.98 23.71
N LEU A 382 2.94 9.31 24.86
CA LEU A 382 1.82 9.55 25.77
C LEU A 382 1.87 10.99 26.33
N LEU A 383 3.07 11.44 26.73
CA LEU A 383 3.28 12.82 27.16
C LEU A 383 2.99 13.79 26.01
N PHE A 384 3.46 13.48 24.81
CA PHE A 384 3.19 14.28 23.62
C PHE A 384 1.70 14.38 23.30
N GLN A 385 0.97 13.27 23.32
CA GLN A 385 -0.48 13.25 23.13
C GLN A 385 -1.18 14.15 24.15
N GLN A 386 -0.79 14.09 25.43
CA GLN A 386 -1.34 14.96 26.47
C GLN A 386 -1.06 16.44 26.22
N GLU A 387 0.14 16.81 25.79
CA GLU A 387 0.46 18.20 25.46
C GLU A 387 -0.27 18.66 24.19
N SER A 388 -0.42 17.79 23.19
CA SER A 388 -1.16 18.05 21.96
C SER A 388 -2.67 18.17 22.19
N GLU A 389 -3.26 17.32 23.05
CA GLU A 389 -4.66 17.45 23.50
C GLU A 389 -4.86 18.76 24.25
N ARG A 390 -3.95 19.09 25.18
CA ARG A 390 -3.99 20.35 25.92
C ARG A 390 -3.88 21.57 25.01
N LEU A 391 -3.09 21.49 23.94
CA LEU A 391 -3.00 22.54 22.92
C LEU A 391 -4.34 22.70 22.18
N LEU A 392 -4.98 21.59 21.79
CA LEU A 392 -6.28 21.62 21.15
C LEU A 392 -7.34 22.23 22.06
N ASP A 393 -7.44 21.76 23.31
CA ASP A 393 -8.38 22.29 24.31
C ASP A 393 -8.17 23.79 24.52
N ALA A 394 -6.91 24.24 24.69
CA ALA A 394 -6.59 25.66 24.80
C ALA A 394 -6.99 26.46 23.55
N THR A 395 -6.91 25.86 22.37
CA THR A 395 -7.34 26.50 21.11
C THR A 395 -8.87 26.66 21.09
N LEU A 396 -9.61 25.65 21.54
CA LEU A 396 -11.07 25.65 21.62
C LEU A 396 -11.58 26.62 22.69
N ASP A 397 -10.85 26.75 23.80
CA ASP A 397 -11.13 27.69 24.90
C ASP A 397 -10.67 29.13 24.61
N LEU A 398 -10.08 29.37 23.43
CA LEU A 398 -9.51 30.66 23.02
C LEU A 398 -8.38 31.16 23.95
N ASP A 399 -7.67 30.26 24.63
CA ASP A 399 -6.53 30.58 25.50
C ASP A 399 -5.24 30.76 24.68
N GLU A 400 -5.13 31.94 24.08
CA GLU A 400 -4.00 32.36 23.24
C GLU A 400 -2.63 32.19 23.92
N LYS A 401 -2.56 32.37 25.25
CA LYS A 401 -1.29 32.28 25.99
C LYS A 401 -0.85 30.84 26.13
N VAL A 402 -1.77 29.95 26.48
CA VAL A 402 -1.47 28.51 26.57
C VAL A 402 -1.14 27.95 25.20
N VAL A 403 -1.86 28.34 24.14
CA VAL A 403 -1.56 27.94 22.76
C VAL A 403 -0.14 28.33 22.36
N ALA A 404 0.24 29.60 22.54
CA ALA A 404 1.58 30.07 22.24
C ALA A 404 2.67 29.33 23.04
N SER A 405 2.45 29.13 24.35
CA SER A 405 3.40 28.42 25.21
C SER A 405 3.55 26.95 24.83
N GLN A 406 2.46 26.28 24.46
CA GLN A 406 2.46 24.86 24.10
C GLN A 406 3.13 24.61 22.75
N ILE A 407 2.83 25.44 21.75
CA ILE A 407 3.55 25.41 20.47
C ILE A 407 5.04 25.66 20.68
N GLY A 408 5.42 26.57 21.58
CA GLY A 408 6.82 26.79 21.95
C GLY A 408 7.49 25.56 22.56
N LYS A 409 6.84 24.90 23.50
CA LYS A 409 7.34 23.67 24.11
C LYS A 409 7.54 22.55 23.08
N ILE A 410 6.55 22.34 22.22
CA ILE A 410 6.61 21.32 21.16
C ILE A 410 7.68 21.68 20.12
N HIS A 411 7.81 22.96 19.77
CA HIS A 411 8.87 23.48 18.91
C HIS A 411 10.24 23.10 19.52
N ASP A 412 10.51 23.44 20.78
CA ASP A 412 11.82 23.19 21.40
C ASP A 412 12.15 21.69 21.53
N GLU A 413 11.17 20.87 21.91
CA GLU A 413 11.36 19.43 22.13
C GLU A 413 11.56 18.66 20.80
N TYR A 414 10.79 18.97 19.75
CA TYR A 414 10.76 18.17 18.52
C TYR A 414 11.59 18.75 17.36
N VAL A 415 11.92 20.05 17.37
CA VAL A 415 12.68 20.69 16.27
C VAL A 415 14.19 20.61 16.46
N SER A 416 14.68 20.22 17.64
CA SER A 416 16.11 19.87 17.77
C SER A 416 16.55 18.75 16.79
N VAL A 417 15.60 17.98 16.24
CA VAL A 417 15.78 16.91 15.24
C VAL A 417 15.45 17.37 13.80
N ILE A 418 14.55 18.34 13.63
CA ILE A 418 14.12 18.86 12.32
C ILE A 418 15.05 20.01 11.94
N GLN A 419 15.80 19.87 10.85
CA GLN A 419 16.75 20.89 10.38
C GLN A 419 16.08 22.27 10.31
N TYR A 420 16.49 23.13 11.23
CA TYR A 420 16.19 24.56 11.28
C TYR A 420 16.47 25.21 9.91
N HIS A 421 15.53 25.99 9.36
CA HIS A 421 15.71 27.23 8.54
C HIS A 421 14.64 27.53 7.45
N ASN A 422 13.31 27.41 7.68
CA ASN A 422 12.28 28.03 6.80
C ASN A 422 10.85 28.01 7.41
N GLU A 423 9.90 28.74 6.82
CA GLU A 423 8.46 28.65 7.16
C GLU A 423 7.92 27.21 7.12
N ASN A 424 8.41 26.35 6.21
CA ASN A 424 8.02 24.94 6.13
C ASN A 424 8.33 24.17 7.42
N SER A 425 9.39 24.54 8.16
CA SER A 425 9.69 23.94 9.48
C SER A 425 8.64 24.29 10.54
N LEU A 426 8.12 25.52 10.55
CA LEU A 426 7.05 25.95 11.45
C LEU A 426 5.71 25.29 11.10
N SER A 427 5.44 25.11 9.81
CA SER A 427 4.27 24.36 9.32
C SER A 427 4.30 22.90 9.81
N SER A 428 5.45 22.22 9.69
CA SER A 428 5.61 20.87 10.26
C SER A 428 5.43 20.84 11.77
N VAL A 429 5.92 21.85 12.49
CA VAL A 429 5.71 21.99 13.94
C VAL A 429 4.23 22.05 14.29
N LEU A 430 3.42 22.81 13.57
CA LEU A 430 1.98 22.87 13.85
C LEU A 430 1.28 21.56 13.55
N ALA A 431 1.61 20.90 12.44
CA ALA A 431 1.02 19.61 12.10
C ALA A 431 1.33 18.57 13.19
N ILE A 432 2.56 18.57 13.71
CA ILE A 432 2.97 17.76 14.85
C ILE A 432 2.19 18.21 16.10
N ALA A 433 2.25 19.49 16.46
CA ALA A 433 1.68 20.02 17.67
C ALA A 433 0.17 19.73 17.82
N TYR A 434 -0.58 19.76 16.72
CA TYR A 434 -2.00 19.43 16.69
C TYR A 434 -2.29 17.96 16.36
N LEU A 435 -1.34 17.03 16.51
CA LEU A 435 -1.54 15.61 16.17
C LEU A 435 -2.78 14.99 16.84
N SER A 436 -3.03 15.29 18.13
CA SER A 436 -4.21 14.76 18.84
C SER A 436 -5.54 15.25 18.25
N SER A 437 -5.54 16.35 17.49
CA SER A 437 -6.73 16.77 16.74
C SER A 437 -7.15 15.75 15.67
N MET A 438 -6.26 14.89 15.17
CA MET A 438 -6.62 13.86 14.17
C MET A 438 -7.69 12.88 14.67
N GLN A 439 -7.92 12.79 15.99
CA GLN A 439 -9.06 12.05 16.52
C GLN A 439 -10.40 12.62 16.01
N TYR A 440 -10.53 13.95 16.00
CA TYR A 440 -11.78 14.66 15.71
C TYR A 440 -11.83 15.27 14.30
N TYR A 441 -10.67 15.49 13.69
CA TYR A 441 -10.50 16.17 12.41
C TYR A 441 -9.90 15.21 11.37
N PHE A 442 -10.16 15.45 10.09
CA PHE A 442 -9.36 14.83 9.02
C PHE A 442 -7.93 15.38 9.01
N LYS A 443 -7.04 14.72 8.26
CA LYS A 443 -5.69 15.26 7.93
C LYS A 443 -5.84 16.74 7.53
N PRO A 444 -5.02 17.66 8.09
CA PRO A 444 -5.17 19.07 7.82
C PRO A 444 -4.85 19.33 6.36
N VAL A 445 -5.59 20.25 5.74
CA VAL A 445 -5.31 20.68 4.37
C VAL A 445 -4.27 21.79 4.43
N TRP A 446 -3.11 21.52 3.83
CA TRP A 446 -2.00 22.47 3.75
C TRP A 446 -2.19 23.38 2.54
N GLU A 447 -1.82 24.65 2.69
CA GLU A 447 -1.90 25.66 1.62
C GLU A 447 -3.24 25.59 0.88
N LEU A 448 -4.36 25.55 1.62
CA LEU A 448 -5.68 25.40 1.04
C LEU A 448 -5.94 26.59 0.09
N PRO A 449 -6.15 26.35 -1.22
CA PRO A 449 -6.47 27.42 -2.15
C PRO A 449 -7.80 28.06 -1.74
N THR A 450 -7.75 29.36 -1.53
CA THR A 450 -8.92 30.20 -1.27
C THR A 450 -9.03 31.17 -2.45
N GLY A 451 -10.22 31.69 -2.73
CA GLY A 451 -10.42 32.59 -3.88
C GLY A 451 -9.52 33.84 -3.90
N ARG A 452 -8.82 34.16 -2.80
CA ARG A 452 -7.95 35.35 -2.67
C ARG A 452 -6.53 35.07 -2.17
N GLY A 453 -6.14 33.80 -1.95
CA GLY A 453 -4.83 33.40 -1.42
C GLY A 453 -4.80 31.94 -1.00
N PHE A 454 -3.86 31.56 -0.15
CA PHE A 454 -3.74 30.20 0.40
C PHE A 454 -3.72 30.28 1.91
N ALA A 455 -4.59 29.52 2.57
CA ALA A 455 -4.57 29.38 4.03
C ALA A 455 -3.53 28.32 4.41
N ASP A 456 -2.66 28.59 5.39
CA ASP A 456 -1.55 27.68 5.71
C ASP A 456 -2.06 26.31 6.17
N PHE A 457 -3.00 26.28 7.12
CA PHE A 457 -3.61 25.05 7.61
C PHE A 457 -5.12 25.20 7.80
N VAL A 458 -5.85 24.19 7.34
CA VAL A 458 -7.28 24.06 7.62
C VAL A 458 -7.58 22.69 8.19
N PHE A 459 -8.12 22.67 9.42
CA PHE A 459 -8.59 21.46 10.08
C PHE A 459 -10.11 21.38 9.93
N ILE A 460 -10.60 20.34 9.25
CA ILE A 460 -12.03 20.08 9.04
C ILE A 460 -12.46 18.92 9.94
N PRO A 461 -13.41 19.12 10.86
CA PRO A 461 -13.95 18.05 11.70
C PRO A 461 -14.55 16.92 10.87
N LYS A 462 -14.38 15.68 11.35
CA LYS A 462 -15.06 14.52 10.75
C LYS A 462 -16.58 14.71 10.88
N PRO A 463 -17.40 14.16 9.96
CA PRO A 463 -18.84 14.42 9.92
C PRO A 463 -19.59 14.18 11.24
N GLU A 464 -19.14 13.21 12.02
CA GLU A 464 -19.67 12.84 13.34
C GLU A 464 -19.34 13.86 14.44
N TYR A 465 -18.26 14.65 14.29
CA TYR A 465 -17.78 15.63 15.27
C TYR A 465 -18.09 17.08 14.90
N LYS A 466 -18.72 17.32 13.74
CA LYS A 466 -18.97 18.67 13.19
C LYS A 466 -19.80 19.60 14.08
N ASN A 467 -20.57 19.04 15.01
CA ASN A 467 -21.40 19.83 15.93
C ASN A 467 -20.65 20.17 17.24
N ASP A 468 -19.64 19.38 17.58
CA ASP A 468 -18.89 19.49 18.84
C ASP A 468 -17.58 20.25 18.65
N TYR A 469 -16.97 20.16 17.46
CA TYR A 469 -15.70 20.79 17.13
C TYR A 469 -15.88 21.82 15.99
N PRO A 470 -15.29 23.03 16.10
CA PRO A 470 -15.28 24.01 15.03
C PRO A 470 -14.25 23.63 13.95
N ALA A 471 -14.40 24.11 12.72
CA ALA A 471 -13.27 24.08 11.78
C ALA A 471 -12.22 25.11 12.19
N LEU A 472 -10.93 24.76 12.05
CA LEU A 472 -9.83 25.66 12.40
C LEU A 472 -9.18 26.17 11.12
N VAL A 473 -9.08 27.49 10.96
CA VAL A 473 -8.34 28.14 9.89
C VAL A 473 -7.13 28.81 10.53
N ILE A 474 -5.94 28.27 10.27
CA ILE A 474 -4.70 28.70 10.90
C ILE A 474 -3.80 29.39 9.88
N GLU A 475 -3.26 30.54 10.26
CA GLU A 475 -2.26 31.29 9.49
C GLU A 475 -1.01 31.51 10.34
N LEU A 476 0.15 31.31 9.72
CA LEU A 476 1.47 31.44 10.29
C LEU A 476 2.15 32.73 9.82
N LYS A 477 2.93 33.30 10.73
CA LYS A 477 3.86 34.40 10.42
C LYS A 477 5.22 34.20 11.07
N TRP A 478 6.25 34.63 10.36
CA TRP A 478 7.63 34.58 10.81
C TRP A 478 8.18 36.00 10.98
N ASN A 479 8.65 36.36 12.19
CA ASN A 479 9.12 37.70 12.57
C ASN A 479 8.13 38.84 12.27
N GLN A 480 6.84 38.60 12.46
CA GLN A 480 5.82 39.64 12.41
C GLN A 480 5.05 39.65 13.73
N ASN A 481 3.72 39.59 13.68
CA ASN A 481 2.88 39.48 14.85
C ASN A 481 1.64 38.62 14.53
N ALA A 482 1.09 37.98 15.57
CA ALA A 482 -0.07 37.12 15.44
C ALA A 482 -1.34 37.87 14.99
N GLN A 483 -1.44 39.18 15.26
CA GLN A 483 -2.57 40.00 14.79
C GLN A 483 -2.58 40.15 13.27
N THR A 484 -1.41 40.28 12.63
CA THR A 484 -1.25 40.34 11.18
C THR A 484 -1.66 39.02 10.54
N ALA A 485 -1.32 37.88 11.16
CA ALA A 485 -1.77 36.57 10.72
C ALA A 485 -3.31 36.49 10.72
N LEU A 486 -3.94 36.85 11.85
CA LEU A 486 -5.40 36.86 11.99
C LEU A 486 -6.07 37.82 11.00
N GLN A 487 -5.48 39.00 10.79
CA GLN A 487 -5.99 40.00 9.87
C GLN A 487 -5.90 39.51 8.41
N GLN A 488 -4.83 38.81 8.04
CA GLN A 488 -4.70 38.21 6.71
C GLN A 488 -5.82 37.21 6.44
N ILE A 489 -6.13 36.33 7.40
CA ILE A 489 -7.23 35.36 7.27
C ILE A 489 -8.54 36.08 6.90
N LYS A 490 -8.84 37.19 7.58
CA LYS A 490 -10.06 37.98 7.35
C LYS A 490 -10.04 38.74 6.02
N GLU A 491 -8.95 39.42 5.70
CA GLU A 491 -8.82 40.22 4.46
C GLU A 491 -8.90 39.34 3.22
N LYS A 492 -8.30 38.15 3.30
CA LYS A 492 -8.31 37.15 2.25
C LYS A 492 -9.58 36.30 2.26
N ASN A 493 -10.43 36.44 3.27
CA ASN A 493 -11.68 35.73 3.45
C ASN A 493 -11.53 34.20 3.32
N TYR A 494 -10.48 33.64 3.95
CA TYR A 494 -10.23 32.19 3.87
C TYR A 494 -11.39 31.31 4.32
N PRO A 495 -12.21 31.67 5.34
CA PRO A 495 -13.38 30.87 5.71
C PRO A 495 -14.39 30.65 4.57
N GLU A 496 -14.36 31.49 3.52
CA GLU A 496 -15.24 31.36 2.36
C GLU A 496 -15.04 30.03 1.61
N SER A 497 -13.80 29.51 1.56
CA SER A 497 -13.49 28.27 0.84
C SER A 497 -14.03 27.01 1.53
N ILE A 498 -14.45 27.12 2.78
CA ILE A 498 -15.01 26.03 3.57
C ILE A 498 -16.46 26.28 3.98
N LEU A 499 -17.19 27.17 3.30
CA LEU A 499 -18.58 27.52 3.65
C LEU A 499 -19.58 26.36 3.59
N ASN A 500 -19.26 25.28 2.86
CA ASN A 500 -20.06 24.05 2.89
C ASN A 500 -20.05 23.39 4.28
N TYR A 501 -19.07 23.74 5.12
CA TYR A 501 -19.08 23.44 6.55
C TYR A 501 -20.06 24.35 7.28
N MET A 502 -21.12 23.74 7.83
CA MET A 502 -22.21 24.45 8.51
C MET A 502 -21.98 24.68 10.00
N GLY A 503 -20.83 24.25 10.54
CA GLY A 503 -20.46 24.43 11.95
C GLY A 503 -19.73 25.75 12.23
N ASN A 504 -19.28 25.91 13.48
CA ASN A 504 -18.49 27.05 13.92
C ASN A 504 -17.09 27.03 13.28
N ILE A 505 -16.49 28.20 13.08
CA ILE A 505 -15.13 28.32 12.55
C ILE A 505 -14.30 29.17 13.53
N LEU A 506 -13.10 28.72 13.85
CA LEU A 506 -12.10 29.49 14.61
C LEU A 506 -10.98 29.93 13.67
N LEU A 507 -10.61 31.20 13.77
CA LEU A 507 -9.47 31.78 13.08
C LEU A 507 -8.30 31.84 14.07
N VAL A 508 -7.17 31.25 13.71
CA VAL A 508 -6.00 31.14 14.58
C VAL A 508 -4.80 31.78 13.88
N GLY A 509 -4.33 32.91 14.40
CA GLY A 509 -3.11 33.57 13.94
C GLY A 509 -1.95 33.23 14.86
N ILE A 510 -0.88 32.62 14.34
CA ILE A 510 0.32 32.27 15.11
C ILE A 510 1.53 32.98 14.51
N ASN A 511 2.42 33.49 15.37
CA ASN A 511 3.66 34.11 14.95
C ASN A 511 4.84 33.60 15.77
N TYR A 512 5.94 33.29 15.09
CA TYR A 512 7.23 32.98 15.71
C TYR A 512 8.23 34.12 15.48
N ASP A 513 8.84 34.63 16.56
CA ASP A 513 9.92 35.60 16.50
C ASP A 513 11.27 34.90 16.68
N LYS A 514 12.16 34.98 15.68
CA LYS A 514 13.46 34.31 15.69
C LYS A 514 14.47 34.92 16.66
N VAL A 515 14.27 36.18 17.06
CA VAL A 515 15.20 36.94 17.90
C VAL A 515 14.92 36.61 19.36
N SER A 516 13.65 36.70 19.79
CA SER A 516 13.25 36.28 21.14
C SER A 516 13.09 34.76 21.26
N LYS A 517 12.93 34.06 20.13
CA LYS A 517 12.53 32.64 20.03
C LYS A 517 11.18 32.34 20.67
N GLU A 518 10.29 33.33 20.69
CA GLU A 518 8.97 33.21 21.30
C GLU A 518 7.88 33.05 20.25
N HIS A 519 6.87 32.25 20.59
CA HIS A 519 5.61 32.20 19.84
C HIS A 519 4.58 33.15 20.45
N THR A 520 3.71 33.67 19.60
CA THR A 520 2.54 34.46 19.98
C THR A 520 1.33 33.95 19.21
N CYS A 521 0.15 34.02 19.82
CA CYS A 521 -1.09 33.53 19.23
C CYS A 521 -2.20 34.58 19.37
N ARG A 522 -3.12 34.61 18.40
CA ARG A 522 -4.41 35.30 18.45
C ARG A 522 -5.50 34.39 17.92
N ILE A 523 -6.62 34.30 18.62
CA ILE A 523 -7.73 33.42 18.24
C ILE A 523 -9.05 34.19 18.27
N GLU A 524 -9.85 34.01 17.22
CA GLU A 524 -11.18 34.64 17.13
C GLU A 524 -12.20 33.69 16.51
N ALA A 525 -13.41 33.66 17.06
CA ALA A 525 -14.52 32.97 16.43
C ALA A 525 -14.99 33.74 15.19
N TYR A 526 -15.18 33.03 14.08
CA TYR A 526 -15.70 33.62 12.86
C TYR A 526 -17.21 33.91 13.00
N GLY A 527 -17.56 35.18 13.15
CA GLY A 527 -18.94 35.62 13.10
C GLY A 527 -19.43 35.68 11.64
N LYS A 528 -20.43 34.87 11.29
CA LYS A 528 -21.27 35.14 10.11
C LYS A 528 -22.08 36.41 10.42
N ASN A 529 -21.63 37.56 9.93
CA ASN A 529 -22.46 38.77 9.91
C ASN A 529 -23.60 38.60 8.90
#